data_AF-A0A4Q4ZG71-F1
#
_entry.id   AF-A0A4Q4ZG71-F1
#
_cell.length_a   1.000
_cell.length_b   1.000
_cell.length_c   1.000
_cell.angle_alpha   90.00
_cell.angle_beta   90.00
_cell.angle_gamma   90.00
#
_symmetry.space_group_name_H-M   'P 1'
#
loop_
_entity.id
_entity.type
_entity.pdbx_description
1 polymer ?
#
loop_
_entity_poly.entity_id
_entity_poly.type
_entity_poly.pdbx_seq_one_letter_code
_entity_poly.pdbx_strand_id
1 'polypeptide(L)'
;MASDAVDSSRSLLTLGQVDLVRVQVGYRANPDDLPFVQFLLDLSVPETHGVHDEGGFDERLAVAALEPALYVGSGAPRHYSLHQHRWHSSWGASPGALELGLLVTTGTGPTAPVRVAVEDSVTCAFRGLMAVVGEPAASVTSRDAAIRRARRGAATAYSVDPEALTLRAEEHHPAENSWTISVATELGEEYEVVVGLVDGHAGSVRVWRERPIEVTDSLGAE
;
A
#
# COMPACT_ATOMS: atom_id res chain seq x y z
N MET A 1 33.51 33.65 -14.47
CA MET A 1 32.30 32.96 -14.95
C MET A 1 32.08 31.77 -14.04
N ALA A 2 30.97 31.79 -13.31
CA ALA A 2 30.58 30.77 -12.34
C ALA A 2 29.90 29.59 -13.04
N SER A 3 30.16 28.38 -12.54
CA SER A 3 29.14 27.37 -12.24
C SER A 3 29.86 26.17 -11.62
N ASP A 4 30.09 26.23 -10.31
CA ASP A 4 30.24 25.01 -9.51
C ASP A 4 28.92 24.27 -9.63
N ALA A 5 28.93 23.18 -10.40
CA ALA A 5 27.82 22.24 -10.41
C ALA A 5 27.76 21.64 -9.01
N VAL A 6 26.74 22.03 -8.25
CA VAL A 6 26.41 21.40 -6.97
C VAL A 6 26.12 19.94 -7.26
N ASP A 7 27.07 19.08 -6.88
CA ASP A 7 26.93 17.63 -6.88
C ASP A 7 25.72 17.28 -5.99
N SER A 8 24.56 17.12 -6.64
CA SER A 8 23.26 16.91 -6.01
C SER A 8 23.10 15.48 -5.49
N SER A 9 24.21 14.73 -5.40
CA SER A 9 24.25 13.29 -5.20
C SER A 9 24.52 12.89 -3.76
N ARG A 10 24.98 13.80 -2.88
CA ARG A 10 25.22 13.48 -1.48
C ARG A 10 23.95 13.66 -0.66
N SER A 11 23.32 12.54 -0.30
CA SER A 11 22.30 12.54 0.77
C SER A 11 22.90 13.20 2.02
N LEU A 12 22.27 14.27 2.52
CA LEU A 12 22.74 15.02 3.69
C LEU A 12 22.63 14.20 4.99
N LEU A 13 21.90 13.08 4.95
CA LEU A 13 21.71 12.17 6.07
C LEU A 13 21.99 10.74 5.61
N THR A 14 22.88 10.04 6.31
CA THR A 14 23.07 8.60 6.19
C THR A 14 22.04 7.93 7.09
N LEU A 15 20.98 7.41 6.48
CA LEU A 15 20.01 6.59 7.20
C LEU A 15 20.70 5.29 7.62
N GLY A 16 20.27 4.74 8.77
CA GLY A 16 20.82 3.48 9.29
C GLY A 16 20.45 2.30 8.39
N GLN A 17 20.80 1.09 8.83
CA GLN A 17 20.35 -0.14 8.17
C GLN A 17 18.81 -0.16 8.08
N VAL A 18 18.29 -0.49 6.90
CA VAL A 18 16.86 -0.67 6.64
C VAL A 18 16.61 -2.17 6.50
N ASP A 19 15.86 -2.72 7.44
CA ASP A 19 15.50 -4.14 7.49
C ASP A 19 14.06 -4.39 7.00
N LEU A 20 13.22 -3.35 7.02
CA LEU A 20 11.83 -3.41 6.62
C LEU A 20 11.45 -2.19 5.79
N VAL A 21 10.81 -2.43 4.65
CA VAL A 21 10.18 -1.39 3.82
C VAL A 21 8.68 -1.57 3.91
N ARG A 22 7.98 -0.51 4.33
CA ARG A 22 6.52 -0.44 4.31
C ARG A 22 6.07 0.59 3.30
N VAL A 23 5.16 0.22 2.43
CA VAL A 23 4.58 1.13 1.44
C VAL A 23 3.09 1.24 1.63
N GLN A 24 2.58 2.46 1.52
CA GLN A 24 1.16 2.76 1.51
C GLN A 24 0.82 3.55 0.25
N VAL A 25 -0.18 3.12 -0.51
CA VAL A 25 -0.68 3.84 -1.68
C VAL A 25 -2.18 4.01 -1.56
N GLY A 26 -2.65 5.25 -1.38
CA GLY A 26 -4.07 5.58 -1.28
C GLY A 26 -4.57 6.33 -2.50
N TYR A 27 -5.83 6.11 -2.90
CA TYR A 27 -6.50 6.92 -3.93
C TYR A 27 -7.77 7.57 -3.38
N ARG A 28 -7.95 8.84 -3.72
CA ARG A 28 -9.11 9.65 -3.33
C ARG A 28 -9.59 10.52 -4.48
N ALA A 29 -10.87 10.91 -4.42
CA ALA A 29 -11.44 11.81 -5.41
C ALA A 29 -11.00 13.26 -5.15
N ASN A 30 -11.08 13.73 -3.90
CA ASN A 30 -10.74 15.09 -3.49
C ASN A 30 -9.62 15.12 -2.43
N PRO A 31 -8.87 16.23 -2.30
CA PRO A 31 -7.80 16.36 -1.31
C PRO A 31 -8.24 16.30 0.16
N ASP A 32 -9.52 16.54 0.44
CA ASP A 32 -10.07 16.51 1.80
C ASP A 32 -10.78 15.19 2.11
N ASP A 33 -10.98 14.34 1.09
CA ASP A 33 -11.62 13.05 1.27
C ASP A 33 -10.65 12.01 1.84
N LEU A 34 -11.21 11.09 2.62
CA LEU A 34 -10.57 9.82 2.90
C LEU A 34 -10.42 8.99 1.61
N PRO A 35 -9.33 8.22 1.48
CA PRO A 35 -9.12 7.37 0.33
C PRO A 35 -10.25 6.34 0.18
N PHE A 36 -10.77 6.17 -1.04
CA PHE A 36 -11.73 5.09 -1.32
C PHE A 36 -11.05 3.71 -1.37
N VAL A 37 -9.73 3.72 -1.52
CA VAL A 37 -8.84 2.57 -1.49
C VAL A 37 -7.53 2.92 -0.82
N GLN A 38 -6.99 1.99 -0.06
CA GLN A 38 -5.58 1.93 0.29
C GLN A 38 -4.94 0.59 -0.10
N PHE A 39 -3.70 0.62 -0.55
CA PHE A 39 -2.84 -0.54 -0.76
C PHE A 39 -1.66 -0.48 0.19
N LEU A 40 -1.26 -1.62 0.73
CA LEU A 40 -0.17 -1.75 1.67
C LEU A 40 0.79 -2.83 1.20
N LEU A 41 2.09 -2.61 1.35
CA LEU A 41 3.12 -3.61 1.10
C LEU A 41 4.16 -3.59 2.22
N ASP A 42 4.41 -4.75 2.82
CA ASP A 42 5.52 -4.95 3.75
C ASP A 42 6.56 -5.89 3.10
N LEU A 43 7.82 -5.44 3.02
CA LEU A 43 8.95 -6.19 2.48
C LEU A 43 10.12 -6.20 3.47
N SER A 44 10.62 -7.39 3.78
CA SER A 44 11.88 -7.52 4.51
C SER A 44 13.05 -7.32 3.57
N VAL A 45 14.02 -6.50 3.96
CA VAL A 45 15.25 -6.30 3.21
C VAL A 45 16.22 -7.44 3.56
N PRO A 46 16.69 -8.24 2.59
CA PRO A 46 17.66 -9.29 2.87
C PRO A 46 18.97 -8.70 3.40
N GLU A 47 19.56 -9.34 4.42
CA GLU A 47 20.90 -8.96 4.88
C GLU A 47 21.92 -9.27 3.77
N THR A 48 22.52 -8.24 3.17
CA THR A 48 23.62 -8.40 2.23
C THR A 48 24.86 -8.91 2.99
N HIS A 49 25.07 -10.23 3.00
CA HIS A 49 26.27 -10.85 3.56
C HIS A 49 27.48 -10.60 2.63
N GLY A 50 28.07 -9.41 2.71
CA GLY A 50 29.30 -9.05 2.01
C GLY A 50 30.17 -8.13 2.87
N VAL A 51 31.42 -8.53 3.10
CA VAL A 51 32.40 -7.83 3.98
C VAL A 51 32.84 -6.45 3.45
N HIS A 52 32.36 -6.02 2.28
CA HIS A 52 32.65 -4.71 1.71
C HIS A 52 31.50 -4.26 0.79
N ASP A 53 30.34 -3.92 1.34
CA ASP A 53 29.36 -3.19 0.55
C ASP A 53 28.86 -1.96 1.33
N GLU A 54 29.23 -0.78 0.81
CA GLU A 54 28.60 0.49 1.14
C GLU A 54 27.17 0.59 0.56
N GLY A 55 26.65 -0.51 -0.01
CA GLY A 55 25.30 -0.66 -0.56
C GLY A 55 24.21 -0.68 0.51
N GLY A 56 23.96 0.47 1.14
CA GLY A 56 22.71 0.72 1.86
C GLY A 56 21.49 0.60 0.93
N PHE A 57 20.32 0.42 1.52
CA PHE A 57 19.06 0.40 0.78
C PHE A 57 18.90 1.63 -0.13
N ASP A 58 18.77 1.41 -1.45
CA ASP A 58 18.60 2.51 -2.41
C ASP A 58 17.13 2.94 -2.48
N GLU A 59 16.80 3.93 -1.65
CA GLU A 59 15.47 4.55 -1.64
C GLU A 59 15.06 5.12 -3.01
N ARG A 60 16.00 5.58 -3.84
CA ARG A 60 15.66 6.17 -5.15
C ARG A 60 15.10 5.11 -6.08
N LEU A 61 15.68 3.92 -6.09
CA LEU A 61 15.16 2.79 -6.86
C LEU A 61 13.80 2.35 -6.32
N ALA A 62 13.62 2.34 -4.98
CA ALA A 62 12.34 2.00 -4.37
C ALA A 62 11.23 2.99 -4.74
N VAL A 63 11.51 4.30 -4.72
CA VAL A 63 10.54 5.33 -5.11
C VAL A 63 10.26 5.27 -6.62
N ALA A 64 11.27 5.04 -7.46
CA ALA A 64 11.09 4.88 -8.90
C ALA A 64 10.21 3.66 -9.24
N ALA A 65 10.36 2.56 -8.49
CA ALA A 65 9.52 1.38 -8.65
C ALA A 65 8.03 1.65 -8.34
N LEU A 66 7.71 2.69 -7.58
CA LEU A 66 6.33 3.09 -7.27
C LEU A 66 5.69 4.01 -8.30
N GLU A 67 6.44 4.51 -9.27
CA GLU A 67 5.96 5.39 -10.34
C GLU A 67 4.74 4.84 -11.12
N PRO A 68 4.65 3.52 -11.42
CA PRO A 68 3.49 2.96 -12.10
C PRO A 68 2.15 3.22 -11.41
N ALA A 69 2.14 3.38 -10.08
CA ALA A 69 0.92 3.70 -9.33
C ALA A 69 0.29 5.05 -9.77
N LEU A 70 1.06 5.96 -10.35
CA LEU A 70 0.57 7.27 -10.79
C LEU A 70 -0.15 7.23 -12.14
N TYR A 71 -0.04 6.11 -12.88
CA TYR A 71 -0.47 6.02 -14.28
C TYR A 71 -1.90 5.51 -14.48
N VAL A 72 -2.53 4.88 -13.49
CA VAL A 72 -3.95 4.45 -13.44
C VAL A 72 -4.55 4.13 -14.83
N GLY A 73 -4.05 3.06 -15.46
CA GLY A 73 -4.60 2.51 -16.70
C GLY A 73 -4.35 3.29 -17.99
N SER A 74 -3.60 4.39 -17.95
CA SER A 74 -3.07 5.04 -19.16
C SER A 74 -1.55 5.07 -19.06
N GLY A 75 -0.82 4.78 -20.15
CA GLY A 75 0.66 4.93 -20.20
C GLY A 75 1.17 6.38 -20.04
N ALA A 76 0.31 7.28 -19.57
CA ALA A 76 0.59 8.67 -19.22
C ALA A 76 -0.24 9.05 -17.98
N PRO A 77 0.28 9.93 -17.11
CA PRO A 77 -0.42 10.34 -15.90
C PRO A 77 -1.63 11.23 -16.24
N ARG A 78 -2.78 10.95 -15.64
CA ARG A 78 -3.91 11.90 -15.61
C ARG A 78 -3.55 13.09 -14.71
N HIS A 79 -4.30 14.18 -14.79
CA HIS A 79 -4.17 15.25 -13.79
C HIS A 79 -4.37 14.67 -12.39
N TYR A 80 -3.32 14.71 -11.57
CA TYR A 80 -3.36 14.24 -10.20
C TYR A 80 -2.69 15.25 -9.26
N SER A 81 -3.10 15.22 -7.99
CA SER A 81 -2.30 15.77 -6.90
C SER A 81 -1.72 14.60 -6.10
N LEU A 82 -0.41 14.59 -5.90
CA LEU A 82 0.31 13.57 -5.15
C LEU A 82 0.79 14.17 -3.83
N HIS A 83 0.39 13.55 -2.73
CA HIS A 83 1.02 13.78 -1.43
C HIS A 83 1.93 12.59 -1.13
N GLN A 84 3.24 12.86 -1.00
CA GLN A 84 4.24 11.86 -0.64
C GLN A 84 4.74 12.13 0.78
N HIS A 85 4.84 11.10 1.60
CA HIS A 85 5.56 11.14 2.86
C HIS A 85 6.58 10.01 2.96
N ARG A 86 7.62 10.26 3.76
CA ARG A 86 8.75 9.36 3.97
C ARG A 86 9.11 9.40 5.45
N TRP A 87 9.25 8.22 6.04
CA TRP A 87 9.60 8.09 7.44
C TRP A 87 10.65 7.01 7.62
N HIS A 88 11.73 7.32 8.32
CA HIS A 88 12.74 6.34 8.70
C HIS A 88 12.77 6.22 10.21
N SER A 89 12.76 5.00 10.71
CA SER A 89 12.89 4.71 12.14
C SER A 89 13.96 3.68 12.40
N SER A 90 14.84 3.96 13.36
CA SER A 90 15.78 3.00 13.91
C SER A 90 15.84 3.20 15.43
N TRP A 91 15.58 2.15 16.19
CA TRP A 91 15.49 2.21 17.64
C TRP A 91 16.33 1.12 18.29
N GLY A 92 17.60 1.41 18.57
CA GLY A 92 18.50 0.49 19.26
C GLY A 92 18.59 -0.87 18.56
N ALA A 93 18.11 -1.93 19.21
CA ALA A 93 18.11 -3.30 18.69
C ALA A 93 16.89 -3.65 17.82
N SER A 94 15.93 -2.74 17.65
CA SER A 94 14.80 -2.96 16.74
C SER A 94 15.24 -2.82 15.28
N PRO A 95 14.66 -3.62 14.36
CA PRO A 95 14.95 -3.50 12.94
C PRO A 95 14.66 -2.08 12.44
N GLY A 96 15.55 -1.54 11.62
CA GLY A 96 15.34 -0.26 10.96
C GLY A 96 14.21 -0.38 9.93
N ALA A 97 13.30 0.58 9.92
CA ALA A 97 12.15 0.57 9.02
C ALA A 97 12.07 1.87 8.23
N LEU A 98 11.86 1.72 6.92
CA LEU A 98 11.50 2.79 6.00
C LEU A 98 10.02 2.68 5.65
N GLU A 99 9.27 3.75 5.85
CA GLU A 99 7.88 3.86 5.41
C GLU A 99 7.77 4.90 4.29
N LEU A 100 7.16 4.50 3.18
CA LEU A 100 6.87 5.34 2.01
C LEU A 100 5.37 5.39 1.81
N GLY A 101 4.80 6.60 1.84
CA GLY A 101 3.37 6.79 1.59
C GLY A 101 3.11 7.67 0.38
N LEU A 102 2.19 7.23 -0.47
CA LEU A 102 1.70 7.94 -1.64
C LEU A 102 0.18 8.09 -1.52
N LEU A 103 -0.32 9.31 -1.57
CA LEU A 103 -1.75 9.58 -1.60
C LEU A 103 -2.09 10.36 -2.88
N VAL A 104 -2.77 9.67 -3.80
CA VAL A 104 -3.08 10.15 -5.15
C VAL A 104 -4.51 10.68 -5.20
N THR A 105 -4.67 11.93 -5.62
CA THR A 105 -5.97 12.56 -5.82
C THR A 105 -6.25 12.66 -7.31
N THR A 106 -7.27 11.96 -7.81
CA THR A 106 -7.53 11.84 -9.26
C THR A 106 -8.72 12.66 -9.75
N GLY A 107 -9.48 13.32 -8.87
CA GLY A 107 -10.72 14.02 -9.22
C GLY A 107 -11.89 13.11 -9.60
N THR A 108 -11.68 11.78 -9.64
CA THR A 108 -12.69 10.80 -10.04
C THR A 108 -12.96 9.82 -8.90
N GLY A 109 -14.25 9.56 -8.65
CA GLY A 109 -14.67 8.56 -7.67
C GLY A 109 -14.40 7.11 -8.10
N PRO A 110 -14.68 6.13 -7.21
CA PRO A 110 -14.44 4.71 -7.46
C PRO A 110 -15.46 4.12 -8.45
N THR A 111 -15.23 4.30 -9.75
CA THR A 111 -15.97 3.55 -10.77
C THR A 111 -15.31 2.19 -11.02
N ALA A 112 -16.08 1.19 -11.44
CA ALA A 112 -15.54 -0.14 -11.76
C ALA A 112 -14.28 -0.12 -12.66
N PRO A 113 -14.24 0.60 -13.81
CA PRO A 113 -13.04 0.64 -14.64
C PRO A 113 -11.85 1.32 -13.95
N VAL A 114 -12.10 2.33 -13.11
CA VAL A 114 -11.04 2.99 -12.33
C VAL A 114 -10.47 2.03 -11.28
N ARG A 115 -11.31 1.23 -10.62
CA ARG A 115 -10.85 0.25 -9.61
C ARG A 115 -9.86 -0.74 -10.20
N VAL A 116 -10.20 -1.35 -11.34
CA VAL A 116 -9.33 -2.32 -12.02
C VAL A 116 -8.02 -1.66 -12.46
N ALA A 117 -8.10 -0.49 -13.11
CA ALA A 117 -6.91 0.23 -13.56
C ALA A 117 -5.96 0.63 -12.42
N VAL A 118 -6.52 1.05 -11.27
CA VAL A 118 -5.76 1.38 -10.06
C VAL A 118 -5.06 0.14 -9.53
N GLU A 119 -5.79 -0.98 -9.42
CA GLU A 119 -5.24 -2.25 -8.91
C GLU A 119 -4.10 -2.79 -9.79
N ASP A 120 -4.28 -2.79 -11.10
CA ASP A 120 -3.25 -3.22 -12.05
C ASP A 120 -1.98 -2.36 -11.93
N SER A 121 -2.17 -1.04 -11.80
CA SER A 121 -1.07 -0.08 -11.70
C SER A 121 -0.27 -0.24 -10.40
N VAL A 122 -0.96 -0.44 -9.26
CA VAL A 122 -0.31 -0.67 -7.97
C VAL A 122 0.32 -2.05 -7.89
N THR A 123 -0.33 -3.08 -8.44
CA THR A 123 0.25 -4.43 -8.51
C THR A 123 1.54 -4.43 -9.32
N CYS A 124 1.57 -3.70 -10.45
CA CYS A 124 2.79 -3.48 -11.23
C CYS A 124 3.89 -2.78 -10.42
N ALA A 125 3.54 -1.68 -9.72
CA ALA A 125 4.46 -0.95 -8.86
C ALA A 125 5.02 -1.82 -7.72
N PHE A 126 4.18 -2.60 -7.05
CA PHE A 126 4.60 -3.49 -5.96
C PHE A 126 5.48 -4.63 -6.45
N ARG A 127 5.21 -5.22 -7.62
CA ARG A 127 6.13 -6.19 -8.25
C ARG A 127 7.48 -5.56 -8.56
N GLY A 128 7.49 -4.35 -9.13
CA GLY A 128 8.73 -3.61 -9.37
C GLY A 128 9.52 -3.38 -8.09
N LEU A 129 8.82 -3.02 -7.00
CA LEU A 129 9.46 -2.81 -5.71
C LEU A 129 9.98 -4.12 -5.10
N MET A 130 9.25 -5.23 -5.20
CA MET A 130 9.72 -6.55 -4.80
C MET A 130 10.99 -6.95 -5.57
N ALA A 131 11.08 -6.62 -6.86
CA ALA A 131 12.29 -6.87 -7.66
C ALA A 131 13.50 -5.99 -7.22
N VAL A 132 13.25 -4.77 -6.72
CA VAL A 132 14.31 -3.88 -6.22
C VAL A 132 14.78 -4.27 -4.82
N VAL A 133 13.85 -4.59 -3.91
CA VAL A 133 14.16 -4.90 -2.50
C VAL A 133 14.59 -6.36 -2.30
N GLY A 134 14.10 -7.26 -3.15
CA GLY A 134 14.26 -8.70 -3.01
C GLY A 134 12.90 -9.40 -2.89
N GLU A 135 12.73 -10.47 -3.66
CA GLU A 135 11.48 -11.23 -3.64
C GLU A 135 11.33 -11.97 -2.29
N PRO A 136 10.21 -11.77 -1.57
CA PRO A 136 9.90 -12.53 -0.38
C PRO A 136 9.77 -14.02 -0.70
N ALA A 137 10.20 -14.88 0.24
CA ALA A 137 9.97 -16.31 0.10
C ALA A 137 8.47 -16.61 0.04
N ALA A 138 8.07 -17.39 -0.96
CA ALA A 138 6.68 -17.85 -1.09
C ALA A 138 6.27 -18.62 0.17
N SER A 139 5.22 -18.17 0.84
CA SER A 139 4.67 -18.82 2.03
C SER A 139 3.15 -18.83 1.97
N VAL A 140 2.56 -19.97 2.36
CA VAL A 140 1.11 -20.12 2.39
C VAL A 140 0.55 -19.32 3.56
N THR A 141 -0.44 -18.46 3.27
CA THR A 141 -1.07 -17.63 4.31
C THR A 141 -2.17 -18.42 5.01
N SER A 142 -1.98 -18.75 6.29
CA SER A 142 -3.04 -19.34 7.10
C SER A 142 -4.23 -18.38 7.28
N ARG A 143 -5.43 -18.94 7.45
CA ARG A 143 -6.68 -18.18 7.72
C ARG A 143 -6.52 -17.14 8.83
N ASP A 144 -6.01 -17.54 10.00
CA ASP A 144 -5.89 -16.64 11.14
C ASP A 144 -4.84 -15.53 10.90
N ALA A 145 -3.79 -15.83 10.13
CA ALA A 145 -2.84 -14.81 9.71
C ALA A 145 -3.49 -13.82 8.74
N ALA A 146 -4.29 -14.29 7.79
CA ALA A 146 -5.04 -13.46 6.87
C ALA A 146 -6.04 -12.55 7.60
N ILE A 147 -6.80 -13.05 8.56
CA ILE A 147 -7.74 -12.25 9.38
C ILE A 147 -7.01 -11.16 10.17
N ARG A 148 -5.91 -11.51 10.86
CA ARG A 148 -5.10 -10.51 11.59
C ARG A 148 -4.51 -9.47 10.65
N ARG A 149 -4.06 -9.89 9.46
CA ARG A 149 -3.52 -9.00 8.43
C ARG A 149 -4.60 -8.08 7.88
N ALA A 150 -5.81 -8.59 7.65
CA ALA A 150 -6.94 -7.82 7.16
C ALA A 150 -7.35 -6.71 8.15
N ARG A 151 -7.52 -7.06 9.44
CA ARG A 151 -7.82 -6.08 10.50
C ARG A 151 -6.75 -5.00 10.60
N ARG A 152 -5.46 -5.39 10.63
CA ARG A 152 -4.36 -4.43 10.65
C ARG A 152 -4.31 -3.57 9.40
N GLY A 153 -4.61 -4.12 8.23
CA GLY A 153 -4.67 -3.38 6.98
C GLY A 153 -5.73 -2.29 7.02
N ALA A 154 -6.96 -2.63 7.42
CA ALA A 154 -8.04 -1.66 7.59
C ALA A 154 -7.72 -0.61 8.66
N ALA A 155 -7.14 -1.02 9.80
CA ALA A 155 -6.68 -0.14 10.85
C ALA A 155 -5.65 0.89 10.36
N THR A 156 -4.61 0.43 9.65
CA THR A 156 -3.60 1.30 9.05
C THR A 156 -4.20 2.22 7.99
N ALA A 157 -5.09 1.71 7.13
CA ALA A 157 -5.70 2.47 6.04
C ALA A 157 -6.67 3.56 6.52
N TYR A 158 -7.40 3.33 7.60
CA TYR A 158 -8.49 4.21 8.02
C TYR A 158 -8.34 4.74 9.46
N SER A 159 -7.19 4.51 10.09
CA SER A 159 -6.90 4.93 11.47
C SER A 159 -7.97 4.45 12.48
N VAL A 160 -8.47 3.23 12.26
CA VAL A 160 -9.42 2.57 13.17
C VAL A 160 -8.70 1.58 14.09
N ASP A 161 -9.28 1.28 15.25
CA ASP A 161 -8.72 0.28 16.16
C ASP A 161 -8.90 -1.13 15.55
N PRO A 162 -7.82 -1.91 15.35
CA PRO A 162 -7.91 -3.27 14.81
C PRO A 162 -8.75 -4.21 15.69
N GLU A 163 -8.83 -3.99 17.00
CA GLU A 163 -9.62 -4.81 17.92
C GLU A 163 -11.12 -4.44 17.90
N ALA A 164 -11.46 -3.24 17.40
CA ALA A 164 -12.84 -2.82 17.17
C ALA A 164 -13.42 -3.37 15.85
N LEU A 165 -12.61 -4.07 15.03
CA LEU A 165 -13.04 -4.64 13.75
C LEU A 165 -13.58 -6.06 13.91
N THR A 166 -14.84 -6.24 13.55
CA THR A 166 -15.53 -7.53 13.54
C THR A 166 -15.44 -8.18 12.16
N LEU A 167 -15.24 -9.51 12.12
CA LEU A 167 -15.22 -10.27 10.86
C LEU A 167 -16.66 -10.46 10.35
N ARG A 168 -16.91 -10.17 9.07
CA ARG A 168 -18.22 -10.32 8.42
C ARG A 168 -18.25 -11.48 7.43
N ALA A 169 -17.27 -11.53 6.54
CA ALA A 169 -17.14 -12.56 5.52
C ALA A 169 -15.67 -12.86 5.26
N GLU A 170 -15.41 -14.06 4.75
CA GLU A 170 -14.10 -14.49 4.29
C GLU A 170 -14.24 -15.44 3.10
N GLU A 171 -13.30 -15.34 2.17
CA GLU A 171 -13.17 -16.21 1.01
C GLU A 171 -11.69 -16.48 0.77
N HIS A 172 -11.35 -17.74 0.52
CA HIS A 172 -9.99 -18.17 0.22
C HIS A 172 -9.86 -18.53 -1.26
N HIS A 173 -8.86 -17.95 -1.92
CA HIS A 173 -8.52 -18.20 -3.31
C HIS A 173 -7.22 -19.01 -3.38
N PRO A 174 -7.29 -20.35 -3.25
CA PRO A 174 -6.09 -21.19 -3.09
C PRO A 174 -5.17 -21.17 -4.32
N ALA A 175 -5.71 -20.94 -5.52
CA ALA A 175 -4.92 -20.84 -6.74
C ALA A 175 -4.00 -19.61 -6.75
N GLU A 176 -4.39 -18.56 -6.04
CA GLU A 176 -3.68 -17.28 -5.95
C GLU A 176 -2.96 -17.10 -4.61
N ASN A 177 -3.14 -18.04 -3.67
CA ASN A 177 -2.71 -17.91 -2.27
C ASN A 177 -3.16 -16.59 -1.63
N SER A 178 -4.39 -16.16 -1.97
CA SER A 178 -4.96 -14.89 -1.53
C SER A 178 -6.26 -15.11 -0.75
N TRP A 179 -6.63 -14.11 0.05
CA TRP A 179 -7.85 -14.10 0.86
C TRP A 179 -8.60 -12.80 0.66
N THR A 180 -9.91 -12.87 0.46
CA THR A 180 -10.82 -11.73 0.53
C THR A 180 -11.54 -11.78 1.87
N ILE A 181 -11.46 -10.72 2.66
CA ILE A 181 -11.97 -10.66 4.03
C ILE A 181 -12.73 -9.36 4.21
N SER A 182 -14.00 -9.45 4.60
CA SER A 182 -14.81 -8.29 4.97
C SER A 182 -14.78 -8.09 6.48
N VAL A 183 -14.43 -6.88 6.91
CA VAL A 183 -14.45 -6.48 8.32
C VAL A 183 -15.27 -5.21 8.50
N ALA A 184 -15.93 -5.06 9.65
CA ALA A 184 -16.70 -3.86 9.93
C ALA A 184 -16.48 -3.33 11.35
N THR A 185 -16.59 -2.01 11.50
CA THR A 185 -16.64 -1.35 12.82
C THR A 185 -17.99 -1.57 13.48
N GLU A 186 -18.08 -1.27 14.78
CA GLU A 186 -19.36 -1.25 15.51
C GLU A 186 -20.35 -0.22 14.96
N LEU A 187 -19.84 0.84 14.32
CA LEU A 187 -20.63 1.91 13.69
C LEU A 187 -21.14 1.53 12.29
N GLY A 188 -20.83 0.33 11.81
CA GLY A 188 -21.31 -0.19 10.52
C GLY A 188 -20.49 0.24 9.31
N GLU A 189 -19.30 0.83 9.50
CA GLU A 189 -18.37 1.04 8.38
C GLU A 189 -17.74 -0.29 7.99
N GLU A 190 -17.87 -0.67 6.72
CA GLU A 190 -17.38 -1.95 6.19
C GLU A 190 -16.19 -1.76 5.26
N TYR A 191 -15.23 -2.68 5.38
CA TYR A 191 -14.02 -2.72 4.59
C TYR A 191 -13.85 -4.11 3.97
N GLU A 192 -13.70 -4.13 2.65
CA GLU A 192 -13.29 -5.32 1.90
C GLU A 192 -11.76 -5.33 1.82
N VAL A 193 -11.14 -6.39 2.31
CA VAL A 193 -9.69 -6.50 2.41
C VAL A 193 -9.20 -7.71 1.62
N VAL A 194 -8.32 -7.49 0.66
CA VAL A 194 -7.61 -8.58 -0.02
C VAL A 194 -6.21 -8.71 0.57
N VAL A 195 -5.86 -9.89 1.05
CA VAL A 195 -4.53 -10.25 1.55
C VAL A 195 -3.88 -11.20 0.54
N GLY A 196 -2.61 -10.96 0.19
CA GLY A 196 -1.95 -11.73 -0.88
C GLY A 196 -2.18 -11.15 -2.26
N LEU A 197 -2.41 -9.84 -2.38
CA LEU A 197 -2.72 -9.15 -3.64
C LEU A 197 -1.68 -9.43 -4.75
N VAL A 198 -0.40 -9.39 -4.41
CA VAL A 198 0.71 -9.53 -5.35
C VAL A 198 1.28 -10.93 -5.22
N ASP A 199 0.95 -11.79 -6.19
CA ASP A 199 1.51 -13.13 -6.33
C ASP A 199 1.41 -13.99 -5.04
N GLY A 200 0.35 -13.77 -4.26
CA GLY A 200 0.10 -14.47 -2.99
C GLY A 200 0.97 -14.01 -1.82
N HIS A 201 1.74 -12.92 -1.95
CA HIS A 201 2.56 -12.39 -0.86
C HIS A 201 1.71 -11.80 0.26
N ALA A 202 1.70 -12.43 1.44
CA ALA A 202 0.91 -12.01 2.59
C ALA A 202 1.17 -10.56 3.05
N GLY A 203 2.36 -10.02 2.73
CA GLY A 203 2.72 -8.63 3.00
C GLY A 203 2.03 -7.62 2.07
N SER A 204 1.41 -8.06 0.98
CA SER A 204 0.64 -7.21 0.06
C SER A 204 -0.85 -7.25 0.41
N VAL A 205 -1.44 -6.07 0.62
CA VAL A 205 -2.83 -5.91 1.08
C VAL A 205 -3.53 -4.81 0.30
N ARG A 206 -4.79 -5.04 -0.04
CA ARG A 206 -5.72 -4.06 -0.61
C ARG A 206 -6.85 -3.84 0.38
N VAL A 207 -7.20 -2.60 0.70
CA VAL A 207 -8.30 -2.24 1.59
C VAL A 207 -9.24 -1.31 0.84
N TRP A 208 -10.47 -1.76 0.63
CA TRP A 208 -11.55 -0.95 0.08
C TRP A 208 -12.50 -0.54 1.18
N ARG A 209 -12.86 0.75 1.22
CA ARG A 209 -13.97 1.19 2.07
C ARG A 209 -15.26 1.10 1.28
N GLU A 210 -16.17 0.24 1.74
CA GLU A 210 -17.52 0.23 1.20
C GLU A 210 -18.23 1.50 1.66
N ARG A 211 -18.77 2.26 0.72
CA ARG A 211 -19.70 3.33 1.09
C ARG A 211 -21.05 2.68 1.32
N PRO A 212 -21.77 3.01 2.39
CA PRO A 212 -23.14 2.56 2.54
C PRO A 212 -23.92 3.00 1.31
N ILE A 213 -24.58 2.05 0.64
CA ILE A 213 -25.55 2.36 -0.39
C ILE A 213 -26.67 3.11 0.33
N GLU A 214 -26.77 4.42 0.13
CA GLU A 214 -27.98 5.14 0.50
C GLU A 214 -29.12 4.55 -0.34
N VAL A 215 -29.90 3.65 0.26
CA VAL A 215 -31.17 3.21 -0.30
C VAL A 215 -32.09 4.42 -0.18
N THR A 216 -32.17 5.22 -1.25
CA THR A 216 -33.22 6.21 -1.39
C THR A 216 -34.51 5.43 -1.63
N ASP A 217 -35.19 5.05 -0.55
CA ASP A 217 -36.58 4.59 -0.62
C ASP A 217 -37.41 5.73 -1.19
N SER A 218 -37.60 5.69 -2.52
CA SER A 218 -38.57 6.52 -3.21
C SER A 218 -39.95 5.99 -2.85
N LEU A 219 -40.45 6.38 -1.68
CA LEU A 219 -41.85 6.25 -1.34
C LEU A 219 -42.63 7.07 -2.37
N GLY A 220 -43.33 6.38 -3.27
CA GLY A 220 -44.21 6.98 -4.24
C GLY A 220 -45.24 7.87 -3.55
N ALA A 221 -45.40 9.10 -4.04
CA ALA A 221 -46.54 9.92 -3.70
C ALA A 221 -47.79 9.33 -4.35
N GLU A 222 -48.84 9.12 -3.55
CA GLU A 222 -50.19 8.75 -3.98
C GLU A 222 -50.84 9.82 -4.87
#